data_AF-A0A418XTU4-F1
#
_entry.id   AF-A0A418XTU4-F1
#
_cell.length_a   1.000
_cell.length_b   1.000
_cell.length_c   1.000
_cell.angle_alpha   90.00
_cell.angle_beta   90.00
_cell.angle_gamma   90.00
#
_symmetry.space_group_name_H-M   'P 1'
#
loop_
_entity.id
_entity.type
_entity.pdbx_description
1 polymer ?
#
loop_
_entity_poly.entity_id
_entity_poly.type
_entity_poly.pdbx_seq_one_letter_code
_entity_poly.pdbx_strand_id
1 'polypeptide(L)' 'MVIPLRTLAGFSTLALPGDLFPVITVDGVDHFLDTPQMGAIPLSELKVKAGSAQGYQLDIQTALDRVFGAY' A
#
# COMPACT_ATOMS: atom_id res chain seq x y z
N MET A 1 -3.02 12.74 -0.38
CA MET A 1 -2.02 11.83 0.23
C MET A 1 -2.08 10.51 -0.52
N VAL A 2 -0.94 9.87 -0.73
CA VAL A 2 -0.79 8.60 -1.46
C VAL A 2 0.10 7.65 -0.66
N ILE A 3 -0.08 6.36 -0.88
CA ILE A 3 0.80 5.29 -0.38
C ILE A 3 1.49 4.68 -1.60
N PRO A 4 2.83 4.60 -1.65
CA PRO A 4 3.53 3.97 -2.76
C PRO A 4 3.20 2.48 -2.89
N LEU A 5 2.93 2.03 -4.12
CA LEU A 5 2.80 0.62 -4.45
C LEU A 5 4.15 0.09 -4.97
N ARG A 6 4.67 -0.99 -4.37
CA ARG A 6 5.94 -1.60 -4.77
C ARG A 6 5.75 -3.06 -5.15
N THR A 7 6.61 -3.52 -6.06
CA THR A 7 6.69 -4.94 -6.39
C THR A 7 7.25 -5.72 -5.22
N LEU A 8 6.74 -6.92 -5.02
CA LEU A 8 7.26 -7.89 -4.07
C LEU A 8 8.62 -8.48 -4.52
N ALA A 9 9.04 -8.24 -5.76
CA ALA A 9 10.30 -8.72 -6.28
C ALA A 9 11.48 -8.22 -5.43
N GLY A 10 12.21 -9.16 -4.80
CA GLY A 10 13.34 -8.87 -3.93
C GLY A 10 13.06 -8.92 -2.43
N PHE A 11 11.79 -9.07 -2.02
CA PHE A 11 11.40 -9.26 -0.62
C PHE A 11 10.70 -10.61 -0.44
N SER A 12 11.00 -11.33 0.66
CA SER A 12 10.16 -12.46 1.05
C SER A 12 8.89 -11.94 1.73
N THR A 13 7.72 -12.42 1.33
CA THR A 13 6.43 -12.07 1.97
C THR A 13 6.43 -12.37 3.46
N LEU A 14 7.19 -13.38 3.88
CA LEU A 14 7.37 -13.76 5.28
C LEU A 14 8.08 -12.69 6.12
N ALA A 15 8.78 -11.72 5.50
CA ALA A 15 9.51 -10.67 6.19
C ALA A 15 8.72 -9.35 6.34
N LEU A 16 7.59 -9.20 5.66
CA LEU A 16 6.79 -7.97 5.70
C LEU A 16 5.60 -8.13 6.65
N PRO A 17 5.51 -7.32 7.72
CA PRO A 17 4.30 -7.27 8.55
C PRO A 17 3.10 -6.84 7.70
N GLY A 18 2.13 -7.74 7.49
CA GLY A 18 0.97 -7.47 6.63
C GLY A 18 0.08 -6.32 7.12
N ASP A 19 0.14 -6.01 8.41
CA ASP A 19 -0.55 -4.89 9.03
C ASP A 19 0.24 -3.57 8.97
N LEU A 20 1.40 -3.55 8.31
CA LEU A 20 2.15 -2.34 7.99
C LEU A 20 2.39 -2.20 6.47
N PHE A 21 2.54 -3.34 5.80
CA PHE A 21 2.77 -3.45 4.36
C PHE A 21 1.70 -4.35 3.73
N PRO A 22 0.44 -3.88 3.61
CA PRO A 22 -0.64 -4.71 3.11
C PRO A 22 -0.37 -5.10 1.65
N VAL A 23 -0.55 -6.39 1.36
CA VAL A 23 -0.35 -6.98 0.04
C VAL A 23 -1.64 -6.85 -0.76
N ILE A 24 -1.54 -6.31 -1.97
CA ILE A 24 -2.65 -6.19 -2.91
C ILE A 24 -2.28 -6.85 -4.24
N THR A 25 -3.26 -7.46 -4.89
CA THR A 25 -3.07 -8.08 -6.21
C THR A 25 -3.57 -7.11 -7.28
N VAL A 26 -2.69 -6.74 -8.22
CA VAL A 26 -3.01 -5.88 -9.37
C VAL A 26 -2.64 -6.65 -10.62
N ASP A 27 -3.60 -6.84 -11.54
CA ASP A 27 -3.42 -7.61 -12.77
C ASP A 27 -2.82 -9.01 -12.56
N GLY A 28 -3.20 -9.67 -11.46
CA GLY A 28 -2.72 -11.01 -11.11
C GLY A 28 -1.30 -11.05 -10.52
N VAL A 29 -0.70 -9.89 -10.24
CA VAL A 29 0.62 -9.76 -9.64
C VAL A 29 0.51 -9.17 -8.25
N ASP A 30 1.15 -9.81 -7.28
CA ASP A 30 1.18 -9.33 -5.90
C ASP A 30 2.17 -8.18 -5.73
N HIS A 31 1.67 -7.13 -5.09
CA HIS A 31 2.37 -5.92 -4.74
C HIS A 31 2.12 -5.62 -3.28
N PHE A 32 2.95 -4.78 -2.66
CA PHE A 32 2.70 -4.30 -1.31
C PHE A 32 2.61 -2.79 -1.28
N LEU A 33 1.77 -2.29 -0.38
CA LEU A 33 1.67 -0.87 -0.07
C LEU A 33 2.72 -0.51 0.97
N ASP A 34 3.61 0.41 0.63
CA ASP A 34 4.66 0.91 1.53
C ASP A 34 4.10 2.03 2.41
N THR A 35 3.21 1.66 3.33
CA THR A 35 2.49 2.61 4.21
C THR A 35 3.41 3.57 4.96
N PRO A 36 4.58 3.15 5.50
CA PRO A 36 5.53 4.08 6.12
C PRO A 36 6.08 5.18 5.20
N GLN A 37 6.08 4.96 3.88
CA GLN A 37 6.53 5.93 2.87
C GLN A 37 5.36 6.76 2.31
N MET A 38 4.21 6.77 2.96
CA MET A 38 3.07 7.59 2.54
C MET A 38 3.39 9.09 2.57
N GLY A 39 2.79 9.84 1.64
CA GLY A 39 3.09 11.27 1.51
C GLY A 39 2.11 12.03 0.64
N ALA A 40 2.27 13.34 0.59
CA ALA A 40 1.56 14.19 -0.36
C ALA A 40 2.35 14.27 -1.68
N ILE A 41 1.64 14.22 -2.80
CA ILE A 41 2.20 14.51 -4.12
C ILE A 41 1.34 15.58 -4.82
N PRO A 42 1.92 16.39 -5.73
CA PRO A 42 1.13 17.28 -6.58
C PRO A 42 0.12 16.50 -7.43
N LEU A 43 -1.05 17.09 -7.67
CA LEU A 43 -2.07 16.47 -8.54
C LEU A 43 -1.56 16.25 -9.97
N SER A 44 -0.61 17.07 -10.44
CA SER A 44 0.03 16.91 -11.75
C SER A 44 0.86 15.63 -11.89
N GLU A 45 1.30 15.04 -10.78
CA GLU A 45 2.02 13.76 -10.77
C GLU A 45 1.07 12.56 -10.83
N LEU A 46 -0.23 12.76 -10.55
CA LEU A 46 -1.25 11.71 -10.72
C LEU A 46 -1.59 11.55 -12.20
N LYS A 47 -1.21 10.39 -12.74
CA LYS A 47 -1.44 10.03 -14.14
C LYS A 47 -2.77 9.28 -14.30
N VAL A 48 -2.80 8.34 -15.23
CA VAL A 48 -3.97 7.52 -15.54
C VAL A 48 -4.32 6.61 -14.36
N LYS A 49 -5.62 6.52 -14.04
CA LYS A 49 -6.13 5.57 -13.07
C LYS A 49 -5.95 4.13 -13.58
N ALA A 50 -5.14 3.35 -12.89
CA ALA A 50 -4.90 1.94 -13.22
C ALA A 50 -5.97 0.99 -12.63
N GLY A 51 -6.61 1.34 -11.52
CA GLY A 51 -7.55 0.45 -10.84
C GLY A 51 -8.14 1.06 -9.57
N SER A 52 -8.66 0.20 -8.69
CA SER A 52 -9.19 0.56 -7.38
C SER A 52 -8.72 -0.43 -6.34
N ALA A 53 -8.16 0.07 -5.23
CA ALA A 53 -7.78 -0.75 -4.08
C ALA A 53 -8.91 -0.85 -3.03
N GLN A 54 -10.15 -0.47 -3.38
CA GLN A 54 -11.28 -0.42 -2.43
C GLN A 54 -11.57 -1.76 -1.73
N GLY A 55 -11.32 -2.90 -2.39
CA GLY A 55 -11.47 -4.22 -1.78
C GLY A 55 -10.51 -4.50 -0.61
N TYR A 56 -9.42 -3.72 -0.51
CA TYR A 56 -8.39 -3.84 0.52
C TYR A 56 -8.52 -2.73 1.58
N GLN A 57 -9.68 -2.04 1.65
CA GLN A 57 -9.88 -0.89 2.53
C GLN A 57 -9.55 -1.22 4.00
N LEU A 58 -9.95 -2.39 4.50
CA LEU A 58 -9.73 -2.77 5.89
C LEU A 58 -8.24 -2.96 6.21
N ASP A 59 -7.49 -3.58 5.30
CA ASP A 59 -6.05 -3.79 5.45
C ASP A 59 -5.29 -2.45 5.38
N ILE A 60 -5.71 -1.57 4.46
CA ILE A 60 -5.16 -0.21 4.35
C ILE A 60 -5.43 0.59 5.62
N GLN A 61 -6.64 0.52 6.17
CA GLN A 61 -6.99 1.22 7.41
C GLN A 61 -6.16 0.70 8.59
N THR A 62 -6.05 -0.63 8.74
CA THR A 62 -5.21 -1.25 9.78
C THR A 62 -3.76 -0.78 9.67
N ALA A 63 -3.22 -0.67 8.45
CA ALA A 63 -1.87 -0.18 8.23
C ALA A 63 -1.69 1.30 8.59
N LEU A 64 -2.68 2.14 8.30
CA LEU A 64 -2.68 3.54 8.71
C LEU A 64 -2.73 3.66 10.24
N ASP A 65 -3.62 2.91 10.90
CA ASP A 65 -3.74 2.90 12.36
C ASP A 65 -2.42 2.49 13.01
N ARG A 66 -1.75 1.45 12.47
CA ARG A 66 -0.42 1.02 12.93
C ARG A 66 0.67 2.07 12.71
N VAL A 67 0.68 2.80 11.59
CA VAL A 67 1.65 3.88 11.34
C VAL A 67 1.47 5.03 12.35
N PHE A 68 0.23 5.37 12.68
CA PHE A 68 -0.07 6.49 13.58
C PHE A 68 -0.11 6.11 15.07
N GLY A 69 0.07 4.82 15.39
CA GLY A 69 -0.03 4.33 16.77
C GLY A 69 -1.44 4.46 17.34
N ALA A 70 -2.45 4.51 16.47
CA ALA A 70 -3.85 4.40 16.88
C ALA A 70 -4.11 2.90 17.13
N TYR A 71 -4.32 2.54 18.39
CA TYR A 71 -4.73 1.21 18.82
C TYR A 71 -5.98 1.33 19.68
#